data_AF-A0A2N0V1B5-F1
#
_entry.id   AF-A0A2N0V1B5-F1
#
_cell.length_a   1.000
_cell.length_b   1.000
_cell.length_c   1.000
_cell.angle_alpha   90.00
_cell.angle_beta   90.00
_cell.angle_gamma   90.00
#
_symmetry.space_group_name_H-M   'P 1'
#
loop_
_entity.id
_entity.type
_entity.pdbx_description
1 polymer ?
#
loop_
_entity_poly.entity_id
_entity_poly.type
_entity_poly.pdbx_seq_one_letter_code
_entity_poly.pdbx_strand_id
1 'polypeptide(L)' 'MNLAETIYKHSLNLPESAAREALDFIEFLEQRYSMDQPQTEQKNDTAAFLAALAGGLSEDFPDDISDADLGTDTLRETWD' A
#
# COMPACT_ATOMS: atom_id res chain seq x y z
N MET A 1 4.23 -24.04 7.25
CA MET A 1 4.05 -23.49 8.61
C MET A 1 3.90 -21.99 8.45
N ASN A 2 2.86 -21.40 9.04
CA ASN A 2 2.66 -19.95 8.98
C ASN A 2 3.33 -19.26 10.19
N LEU A 3 3.44 -17.93 10.14
CA LEU A 3 4.12 -17.15 11.20
C LEU A 3 3.41 -17.27 12.55
N ALA A 4 2.07 -17.22 12.56
CA ALA A 4 1.26 -17.35 13.77
C ALA A 4 1.46 -18.71 14.47
N GLU A 5 1.48 -19.80 13.70
CA GLU A 5 1.77 -21.15 14.17
C GLU A 5 3.18 -21.27 14.76
N THR A 6 4.14 -20.52 14.19
CA THR A 6 5.53 -20.51 14.64
C THR A 6 5.62 -19.80 16.00
N ILE A 7 5.00 -18.62 16.13
CA ILE A 7 4.91 -17.87 17.39
C ILE A 7 4.24 -18.72 18.47
N TYR A 8 3.11 -19.36 18.15
CA TYR A 8 2.40 -20.24 19.10
C TYR A 8 3.25 -21.43 19.57
N LYS A 9 3.99 -22.08 18.67
CA LYS A 9 4.88 -23.19 19.07
C LYS A 9 6.02 -22.73 19.98
N HIS A 10 6.56 -21.54 19.73
CA HIS A 10 7.60 -20.97 20.60
C HIS A 10 7.03 -20.57 21.97
N SER A 11 5.80 -20.05 22.03
CA SER A 11 5.19 -19.65 23.29
C SER A 11 4.93 -20.82 24.24
N LEU A 12 4.70 -22.03 23.71
CA LEU A 12 4.51 -23.25 24.54
C LEU A 12 5.75 -23.65 25.34
N ASN A 13 6.94 -23.22 24.92
CA ASN A 13 8.19 -23.56 25.60
C ASN A 13 8.63 -22.48 26.61
N LEU A 14 7.89 -21.37 26.72
CA LEU A 14 8.22 -20.27 27.62
C LEU A 14 7.69 -20.54 29.03
N PRO A 15 8.48 -20.22 30.08
CA PRO A 15 7.96 -20.07 31.43
C PRO A 15 6.90 -18.96 31.50
N GLU A 16 5.96 -19.07 32.44
CA GLU A 16 4.84 -18.12 32.58
C GLU A 16 5.29 -16.65 32.67
N SER A 17 6.38 -16.38 33.41
CA SER A 17 6.94 -15.02 33.53
C SER A 17 7.41 -14.45 32.19
N ALA A 18 8.03 -15.28 31.34
CA ALA A 18 8.52 -14.86 30.02
C ALA A 18 7.37 -14.77 29.01
N ALA A 19 6.33 -15.60 29.15
CA ALA A 19 5.12 -15.50 28.34
C ALA A 19 4.36 -14.19 28.61
N ARG A 20 4.34 -13.73 29.86
CA ARG A 20 3.80 -12.42 30.24
C ARG A 20 4.56 -11.27 29.58
N GLU A 21 5.89 -11.30 29.64
CA GLU A 21 6.74 -10.31 28.99
C GLU A 21 6.57 -10.30 27.46
N ALA A 22 6.39 -11.48 26.85
CA ALA A 22 6.11 -11.58 25.42
C ALA A 22 4.74 -10.95 25.05
N LEU A 23 3.71 -11.11 25.88
CA LEU A 23 2.42 -10.46 25.69
C LEU A 23 2.54 -8.94 25.79
N ASP A 24 3.25 -8.43 26.80
CA ASP A 24 3.48 -6.99 26.97
C ASP A 24 4.20 -6.40 25.74
N PHE A 25 5.16 -7.14 25.17
CA PHE A 25 5.85 -6.72 23.96
C PHE A 25 4.95 -6.73 22.71
N ILE A 26 4.06 -7.72 22.58
CA ILE A 26 3.08 -7.77 21.50
C ILE A 26 2.11 -6.59 21.60
N GLU A 27 1.58 -6.30 22.79
CA GLU A 27 0.70 -5.14 23.02
C GLU A 27 1.40 -3.82 22.70
N PHE A 28 2.69 -3.69 23.07
CA PHE A 28 3.49 -2.53 22.69
C PHE A 28 3.63 -2.37 21.17
N LEU A 29 3.91 -3.47 20.45
CA LEU A 29 3.98 -3.45 18.99
C LEU A 29 2.63 -3.09 18.37
N GLU A 30 1.53 -3.64 18.89
CA GLU A 30 0.18 -3.30 18.43
C GLU A 30 -0.08 -1.81 18.57
N GLN A 31 0.23 -1.20 19.71
CA GLN A 31 0.05 0.25 19.91
C GLN A 31 0.93 1.07 18.96
N ARG A 32 2.21 0.70 18.83
CA ARG A 32 3.16 1.39 17.95
C ARG A 32 2.70 1.38 16.50
N TYR A 33 2.33 0.21 15.98
CA TYR A 33 1.91 0.07 14.58
C TYR A 33 0.45 0.48 14.34
N SER A 34 -0.38 0.54 15.37
CA SER A 34 -1.72 1.14 15.29
C SER A 34 -1.67 2.66 15.16
N MET A 35 -0.62 3.32 15.68
CA MET A 35 -0.41 4.77 15.50
C MET A 35 0.30 5.12 14.18
N ASP A 36 1.13 4.23 13.66
CA ASP A 36 1.81 4.40 12.35
C ASP A 36 0.94 4.00 11.16
N GLN A 37 -0.26 3.45 11.36
CA GLN A 37 -1.27 3.53 10.33
C GLN A 37 -1.75 4.99 10.32
N PRO A 38 -1.43 5.80 9.29
CA PRO A 38 -2.24 6.98 9.08
C PRO A 38 -3.66 6.45 9.06
N GLN A 39 -4.51 6.98 9.93
CA GLN A 39 -5.95 6.90 9.71
C GLN A 39 -6.18 7.60 8.38
N THR A 40 -5.93 6.91 7.27
CA THR A 40 -6.79 7.02 6.12
C THR A 40 -8.11 6.49 6.64
N GLU A 41 -8.85 7.35 7.34
CA GLU A 41 -10.25 7.48 7.03
C GLU A 41 -10.28 7.52 5.50
N GLN A 42 -10.51 6.36 4.88
CA GLN A 42 -10.97 6.29 3.52
C GLN A 42 -12.35 6.95 3.57
N LYS A 43 -12.35 8.29 3.66
CA LYS A 43 -13.39 9.09 3.08
C LYS A 43 -13.36 8.64 1.63
N ASN A 44 -14.37 7.87 1.23
CA ASN A 44 -14.70 7.57 -0.16
C ASN A 44 -15.08 8.89 -0.85
N ASP A 45 -14.17 9.86 -0.81
CA ASP A 45 -14.33 11.20 -1.32
C ASP A 45 -13.70 11.19 -2.70
N THR A 46 -14.47 10.63 -3.62
CA THR A 46 -14.14 10.64 -5.04
C THR A 46 -13.88 12.07 -5.53
N ALA A 47 -14.53 13.09 -4.93
CA ALA A 47 -14.31 14.47 -5.29
C ALA A 47 -12.91 14.96 -4.89
N ALA A 48 -12.43 14.61 -3.71
CA ALA A 48 -11.06 14.92 -3.27
C ALA A 48 -9.99 14.22 -4.15
N PHE A 49 -10.22 12.96 -4.51
CA PHE A 49 -9.34 12.23 -5.44
C PHE A 49 -9.31 12.87 -6.84
N LEU A 50 -10.48 13.20 -7.40
CA LEU A 50 -10.58 13.85 -8.71
C LEU A 50 -9.96 15.25 -8.70
N ALA A 51 -10.08 16.01 -7.60
CA ALA A 51 -9.45 17.32 -7.47
C ALA A 51 -7.91 17.21 -7.44
N ALA A 52 -7.37 16.23 -6.72
CA ALA A 52 -5.92 15.98 -6.69
C ALA A 52 -5.38 15.52 -8.05
N LEU A 53 -6.14 14.71 -8.79
CA LEU A 53 -5.78 14.25 -10.13
C LEU A 53 -5.90 15.37 -11.18
N ALA A 54 -6.96 16.18 -11.11
CA ALA A 54 -7.19 17.28 -12.05
C ALA A 54 -6.17 18.42 -11.89
N GLY A 55 -5.60 18.60 -10.69
CA GLY A 55 -4.46 19.49 -10.47
C GLY A 55 -3.09 18.85 -10.75
N GLY A 56 -3.05 17.57 -11.16
CA GLY A 56 -1.83 16.78 -11.32
C GLY A 56 -1.28 16.71 -12.75
N LEU A 57 -1.95 17.32 -13.73
CA LEU A 57 -1.32 17.58 -15.02
C LEU A 57 -0.36 18.76 -14.80
N SER A 58 0.95 18.46 -14.78
CA SER A 58 2.01 19.46 -14.68
C SER A 58 1.89 20.50 -15.78
N GLU A 59 2.51 21.68 -15.62
CA GLU A 59 2.66 22.67 -16.70
C GLU A 59 3.36 22.09 -17.96
N ASP A 60 4.07 20.97 -17.80
CA ASP A 60 4.70 20.20 -18.88
C ASP A 60 3.71 19.24 -19.60
N PHE A 61 2.44 19.21 -19.22
CA PHE A 61 1.44 18.45 -19.97
C PHE A 61 0.92 19.31 -21.13
N PRO A 62 1.13 18.90 -22.40
CA PRO A 62 0.78 19.70 -23.55
C PRO A 62 -0.74 19.94 -23.63
N ASP A 63 -1.13 21.21 -23.66
CA ASP A 63 -2.52 21.65 -23.84
C ASP A 63 -2.98 21.59 -25.31
N ASP A 64 -2.07 21.29 -26.24
CA ASP A 64 -2.25 21.35 -27.69
C ASP A 64 -2.21 19.98 -28.37
N ILE A 65 -2.38 18.88 -27.62
CA ILE A 65 -2.47 17.53 -28.18
C ILE A 65 -3.60 17.45 -29.21
N SER A 66 -3.23 17.05 -30.43
CA SER A 66 -4.11 16.88 -31.57
C SER A 66 -3.99 15.46 -32.15
N ASP A 67 -4.87 15.13 -33.10
CA ASP A 67 -4.81 13.84 -33.81
C ASP A 67 -3.47 13.62 -34.54
N ALA A 68 -2.71 14.68 -34.82
CA ALA A 68 -1.40 14.60 -35.45
C ALA A 68 -0.30 14.07 -34.51
N ASP A 69 -0.51 14.16 -33.19
CA ASP A 69 0.43 13.72 -32.16
C ASP A 69 0.24 12.24 -31.80
N LEU A 70 -0.84 11.61 -32.29
CA LEU A 70 -1.13 10.21 -32.05
C LEU A 70 -0.25 9.32 -32.94
N GLY A 71 0.37 8.31 -32.32
CA GLY A 71 1.08 7.26 -33.04
C GLY A 71 0.16 6.53 -34.01
N THR A 72 0.66 6.21 -35.20
CA THR A 72 -0.07 5.36 -36.14
C THR A 72 0.13 3.90 -35.77
N ASP A 73 -0.96 3.14 -35.66
CA ASP A 73 -0.90 1.70 -35.44
C ASP A 73 -0.21 1.04 -36.64
N THR A 74 1.04 0.62 -36.44
CA THR A 74 1.75 -0.17 -37.44
C THR A 74 1.46 -1.65 -37.24
N LEU A 75 1.30 -2.37 -38.35
CA LEU A 75 1.15 -3.82 -38.32
C LEU A 75 2.36 -4.43 -37.61
N ARG A 76 2.10 -5.38 -36.70
CA ARG A 76 3.17 -6.14 -36.04
C ARG A 76 4.05 -6.78 -37.11
N GLU A 77 5.35 -6.52 -37.06
CA GLU A 77 6.32 -7.12 -37.99
C GLU A 77 6.24 -8.64 -37.89
N THR A 78 5.91 -9.30 -39.00
CA THR A 78 6.09 -10.74 -39.14
C THR A 78 7.56 -10.98 -39.44
N TRP A 79 8.25 -11.64 -38.51
CA TRP A 79 9.62 -12.08 -38.73
C TRP A 79 9.58 -13.37 -39.56
N ASP A 80 10.21 -13.34 -40.75
CA ASP A 80 10.42 -14.51 -41.62
C ASP A 80 11.51 -15.43 -41.07
#